data_AF-A0A849F4R3-F1
#
_entry.id   AF-A0A849F4R3-F1
#
_cell.length_a   1.000
_cell.length_b   1.000
_cell.length_c   1.000
_cell.angle_alpha   90.00
_cell.angle_beta   90.00
_cell.angle_gamma   90.00
#
_symmetry.space_group_name_H-M   'P 1'
#
loop_
_entity.id
_entity.type
_entity.pdbx_description
1 polymer ?
#
loop_
_entity_poly.entity_id
_entity_poly.type
_entity_poly.pdbx_seq_one_letter_code
_entity_poly.pdbx_strand_id
1 'polypeptide(L)'
;NLTILEKLELSDNQLTEVDLTDNSLLQLLSLVNNSLTSLDISSVASSIQLNTFAIENNPLTCIKVNAEMFNDIPSQWTKDEEDIFALECN
;
A
#
# COMPACT_ATOMS: atom_id res chain seq x y z
N ASN A 1 7.36 7.65 -21.01
CA ASN A 1 6.42 6.52 -21.09
C ASN A 1 6.49 5.85 -19.73
N LEU A 2 5.64 6.29 -18.80
CA LEU A 2 5.64 5.78 -17.43
C LEU A 2 4.81 4.49 -17.48
N THR A 3 5.45 3.36 -17.21
CA THR A 3 4.79 2.06 -17.23
C THR A 3 3.83 2.01 -16.07
N ILE A 4 2.54 2.09 -16.35
CA ILE A 4 1.50 1.88 -15.34
C ILE A 4 1.47 0.38 -15.03
N LEU A 5 1.66 0.02 -13.77
CA LEU A 5 1.61 -1.36 -13.33
C LEU A 5 0.19 -1.72 -12.86
N GLU A 6 -0.29 -2.89 -13.26
CA GLU A 6 -1.52 -3.48 -12.71
C GLU A 6 -1.23 -4.34 -11.49
N LYS A 7 -0.04 -4.95 -11.41
CA LYS A 7 0.37 -5.84 -10.33
C LYS A 7 1.81 -5.55 -9.93
N LEU A 8 2.05 -5.42 -8.64
CA LEU A 8 3.37 -5.26 -8.06
C LEU A 8 3.53 -6.23 -6.88
N GLU A 9 4.38 -7.24 -7.07
CA GLU A 9 4.73 -8.24 -6.06
C GLU A 9 6.22 -8.12 -5.77
N LEU A 10 6.57 -7.58 -4.60
CA LEU A 10 7.95 -7.38 -4.14
C LEU A 10 8.18 -7.95 -2.74
N SER A 11 7.42 -8.98 -2.38
CA SER A 11 7.56 -9.65 -1.09
C SER A 11 8.94 -10.30 -0.92
N ASP A 12 9.39 -10.45 0.32
CA ASP A 12 10.67 -11.08 0.69
C ASP A 12 11.90 -10.35 0.11
N ASN A 13 11.92 -9.03 0.28
CA ASN A 13 13.05 -8.19 -0.13
C ASN A 13 13.57 -7.36 1.06
N GLN A 14 14.45 -6.41 0.76
CA GLN A 14 15.05 -5.49 1.74
C GLN A 14 14.70 -4.04 1.39
N LEU A 15 13.49 -3.82 0.88
CA LEU A 15 13.04 -2.48 0.49
C LEU A 15 12.87 -1.63 1.74
N THR A 16 13.44 -0.43 1.71
CA THR A 16 13.24 0.60 2.74
C THR A 16 12.28 1.69 2.30
N GLU A 17 12.03 1.79 0.99
CA GLU A 17 11.10 2.71 0.37
C GLU A 17 10.50 2.11 -0.91
N VAL A 18 9.33 2.60 -1.30
CA VAL A 18 8.68 2.30 -2.58
C VAL A 18 7.93 3.55 -3.04
N ASP A 19 8.09 3.91 -4.32
CA ASP A 19 7.36 5.02 -4.94
C ASP A 19 6.27 4.49 -5.87
N LEU A 20 5.02 4.83 -5.57
CA LEU A 20 3.82 4.39 -6.28
C LEU A 20 3.08 5.55 -6.98
N THR A 21 3.67 6.75 -7.04
CA THR A 21 3.02 7.99 -7.47
C THR A 21 2.35 7.91 -8.85
N ASP A 22 2.92 7.15 -9.78
CA ASP A 22 2.41 7.01 -11.17
C ASP A 22 1.64 5.70 -11.44
N ASN A 23 1.33 4.93 -10.39
CA ASN A 23 0.73 3.60 -10.53
C ASN A 23 -0.76 3.58 -10.15
N SER A 24 -1.52 4.53 -10.68
CA SER A 24 -2.93 4.73 -10.34
C SER A 24 -3.85 3.54 -10.67
N LEU A 25 -3.46 2.66 -11.61
CA LEU A 25 -4.23 1.47 -12.01
C LEU A 25 -3.81 0.18 -11.29
N LEU A 26 -3.02 0.26 -10.21
CA LEU A 26 -2.64 -0.92 -9.43
C LEU A 26 -3.87 -1.67 -8.90
N GLN A 27 -3.89 -2.96 -9.17
CA GLN A 27 -4.90 -3.90 -8.71
C GLN A 27 -4.40 -4.79 -7.58
N LEU A 28 -3.09 -5.10 -7.60
CA LEU A 28 -2.45 -5.93 -6.60
C LEU A 28 -1.15 -5.28 -6.16
N LEU A 29 -0.99 -5.08 -4.85
CA LEU A 29 0.23 -4.66 -4.21
C LEU A 29 0.58 -5.62 -3.07
N SER A 30 1.69 -6.33 -3.21
CA SER A 30 2.25 -7.18 -2.15
C SER A 30 3.68 -6.76 -1.85
N LEU A 31 3.90 -6.33 -0.62
CA LEU A 31 5.16 -5.79 -0.10
C LEU A 31 5.57 -6.49 1.20
N VAL A 32 5.06 -7.71 1.42
CA VAL A 32 5.24 -8.50 2.65
C VAL A 32 6.72 -8.79 2.90
N ASN A 33 7.15 -8.80 4.16
CA ASN A 33 8.54 -9.09 4.55
C ASN A 33 9.54 -8.13 3.86
N ASN A 34 9.44 -6.84 4.20
CA ASN A 34 10.39 -5.81 3.78
C ASN A 34 10.85 -5.00 5.02
N SER A 35 11.44 -3.83 4.80
CA SER A 35 11.91 -2.93 5.87
C SER A 35 11.37 -1.52 5.68
N LEU A 36 10.14 -1.41 5.16
CA LEU A 36 9.47 -0.13 4.92
C LEU A 36 9.09 0.50 6.27
N THR A 37 9.50 1.74 6.49
CA THR A 37 9.13 2.53 7.69
C THR A 37 8.01 3.52 7.42
N SER A 38 7.66 3.73 6.15
CA SER A 38 6.50 4.50 5.71
C SER A 38 5.96 3.90 4.42
N LEU A 39 4.66 4.08 4.21
CA LEU A 39 4.00 3.72 2.95
C LEU A 39 2.90 4.73 2.64
N ASP A 40 2.92 5.28 1.43
CA ASP A 40 1.88 6.16 0.88
C ASP A 40 1.28 5.51 -0.37
N ILE A 41 0.00 5.13 -0.27
CA ILE A 41 -0.80 4.62 -1.40
C ILE A 41 -1.94 5.57 -1.75
N SER A 42 -1.92 6.82 -1.27
CA SER A 42 -2.98 7.80 -1.52
C SER A 42 -3.12 8.21 -3.00
N SER A 43 -2.04 8.05 -3.78
CA SER A 43 -2.02 8.26 -5.24
C SER A 43 -2.63 7.11 -6.04
N VAL A 44 -2.87 5.94 -5.42
CA VAL A 44 -3.53 4.81 -6.06
C VAL A 44 -5.04 5.09 -6.17
N ALA A 45 -5.64 4.81 -7.32
CA ALA A 45 -6.92 5.41 -7.70
C ALA A 45 -8.08 5.13 -6.72
N SER A 46 -8.24 3.90 -6.22
CA SER A 46 -9.28 3.55 -5.24
C SER A 46 -9.06 2.19 -4.59
N SER A 47 -9.76 1.91 -3.49
CA SER A 47 -9.78 0.59 -2.84
C SER A 47 -10.48 -0.47 -3.70
N ILE A 48 -11.46 -0.07 -4.51
CA ILE A 48 -12.12 -0.95 -5.49
C ILE A 48 -11.12 -1.38 -6.58
N GLN A 49 -10.27 -0.45 -7.02
CA GLN A 49 -9.24 -0.74 -8.00
C GLN A 49 -8.15 -1.63 -7.40
N LEU A 50 -7.60 -1.26 -6.23
CA LEU A 50 -6.60 -2.02 -5.48
C LEU A 50 -7.26 -3.16 -4.68
N ASN A 51 -7.68 -4.20 -5.39
CA ASN A 51 -8.42 -5.32 -4.81
C ASN A 51 -7.61 -6.16 -3.81
N THR A 52 -6.29 -6.21 -3.97
CA THR A 52 -5.38 -7.02 -3.15
C THR A 52 -4.26 -6.14 -2.62
N PHE A 53 -4.12 -6.10 -1.30
CA PHE A 53 -3.08 -5.36 -0.61
C PHE A 53 -2.57 -6.20 0.56
N ALA A 54 -1.26 -6.38 0.63
CA ALA A 54 -0.58 -7.11 1.70
C ALA A 54 0.75 -6.41 2.02
N ILE A 55 0.96 -6.05 3.28
CA ILE A 55 2.10 -5.24 3.76
C ILE A 55 2.72 -5.77 5.06
N GLU A 56 2.27 -6.93 5.54
CA GLU A 56 2.71 -7.52 6.80
C GLU A 56 4.23 -7.66 6.89
N ASN A 57 4.73 -7.69 8.12
CA ASN A 57 6.15 -7.76 8.46
C ASN A 57 6.95 -6.62 7.82
N ASN A 58 6.47 -5.39 8.05
CA ASN A 58 7.23 -4.16 7.83
C ASN A 58 7.23 -3.34 9.13
N PRO A 59 8.30 -2.59 9.45
CA PRO A 59 8.36 -1.74 10.64
C PRO A 59 7.54 -0.44 10.47
N LEU A 60 6.26 -0.60 10.12
CA LEU A 60 5.31 0.48 9.94
C LEU A 60 4.56 0.76 11.25
N THR A 61 3.92 1.93 11.27
CA THR A 61 2.87 2.26 12.26
C THR A 61 1.69 2.94 11.58
N CYS A 62 1.87 3.44 10.35
CA CYS A 62 0.89 4.19 9.61
C CYS A 62 1.06 3.94 8.11
N ILE A 63 -0.06 3.72 7.42
CA ILE A 63 -0.16 3.58 5.97
C ILE A 63 -1.07 4.70 5.48
N LYS A 64 -0.51 5.61 4.69
CA LYS A 64 -1.26 6.75 4.17
C LYS A 64 -2.15 6.30 3.00
N VAL A 65 -3.43 6.57 3.13
CA VAL A 65 -4.48 6.27 2.14
C VAL A 65 -5.21 7.55 1.75
N ASN A 66 -5.95 7.52 0.64
CA ASN A 66 -6.83 8.64 0.28
C ASN A 66 -8.19 8.55 0.99
N ALA A 67 -8.98 9.62 0.86
CA ALA A 67 -10.29 9.73 1.51
C ALA A 67 -11.31 8.69 1.04
N GLU A 68 -11.23 8.23 -0.21
CA GLU A 68 -12.13 7.18 -0.72
C GLU A 68 -11.82 5.84 -0.03
N MET A 69 -10.55 5.43 -0.03
CA MET A 69 -10.09 4.21 0.63
C MET A 69 -10.40 4.22 2.13
N PHE A 70 -10.14 5.34 2.82
CA PHE A 70 -10.34 5.44 4.27
C PHE A 70 -11.79 5.16 4.71
N ASN A 71 -12.77 5.51 3.85
CA ASN A 71 -14.18 5.29 4.15
C ASN A 71 -14.64 3.84 3.87
N ASP A 72 -13.89 3.08 3.08
CA ASP A 72 -14.22 1.71 2.67
C ASP A 72 -12.95 0.88 2.48
N ILE A 73 -12.28 0.60 3.61
CA ILE A 73 -11.09 -0.25 3.64
C ILE A 73 -11.54 -1.70 3.39
N PRO A 74 -11.05 -2.36 2.34
CA PRO A 74 -11.46 -3.72 2.04
C PRO A 74 -11.01 -4.71 3.12
N SER A 75 -11.92 -5.59 3.55
CA SER A 75 -11.66 -6.54 4.65
C SER A 75 -10.61 -7.61 4.32
N GLN A 76 -10.31 -7.81 3.03
CA GLN A 76 -9.27 -8.72 2.57
C GLN A 76 -7.88 -8.10 2.54
N TRP A 77 -7.74 -6.79 2.76
CA TRP A 77 -6.43 -6.16 2.89
C TRP A 77 -5.77 -6.61 4.19
N THR A 78 -4.49 -6.93 4.12
CA THR A 78 -3.74 -7.43 5.25
C THR A 78 -2.56 -6.50 5.58
N LYS A 79 -2.33 -6.33 6.89
CA LYS A 79 -1.33 -5.46 7.51
C LYS A 79 -1.06 -5.99 8.93
N ASP A 80 0.00 -5.51 9.57
CA ASP A 80 0.26 -5.87 10.97
C ASP A 80 -0.78 -5.22 11.90
N GLU A 81 -0.90 -5.74 13.13
CA GLU A 81 -1.94 -5.29 14.08
C GLU A 81 -1.70 -3.82 14.49
N GLU A 82 -0.43 -3.44 14.63
CA GLU A 82 0.04 -2.13 15.06
C GLU A 82 -0.13 -1.04 14.00
N ASP A 83 -0.25 -1.42 12.73
CA ASP A 83 -0.40 -0.49 11.62
C ASP A 83 -1.79 0.17 11.61
N ILE A 84 -1.87 1.45 11.26
CA ILE A 84 -3.16 2.11 11.01
C ILE A 84 -3.25 2.63 9.57
N PHE A 85 -4.44 2.57 8.98
CA PHE A 85 -4.73 3.36 7.78
C PHE A 85 -5.13 4.77 8.23
N ALA A 86 -4.53 5.79 7.62
CA ALA A 86 -4.83 7.18 7.93
C ALA A 86 -4.76 8.07 6.68
N LEU A 87 -5.41 9.23 6.74
CA LEU A 87 -5.31 10.25 5.69
C LEU A 87 -3.97 11.00 5.74
N GLU A 88 -3.35 11.04 6.91
CA GLU A 88 -2.04 11.66 7.15
C GLU A 88 -1.27 10.80 8.16
N CYS A 89 0.02 10.59 7.90
CA CYS A 89 0.96 9.95 8.81
C CYS A 89 1.95 11.01 9.31
N ASN A 90 2.18 11.07 10.61
CA ASN A 90 3.07 12.06 11.26
C ASN A 90 4.48 11.52 11.47
#